data_AF-A0A1L4D0N7-F1
#
_entry.id   AF-A0A1L4D0N7-F1
#
_cell.length_a   1.000
_cell.length_b   1.000
_cell.length_c   1.000
_cell.angle_alpha   90.00
_cell.angle_beta   90.00
_cell.angle_gamma   90.00
#
_symmetry.space_group_name_H-M   'P 1'
#
loop_
_entity.id
_entity.type
_entity.pdbx_description
1 polymer ?
#
loop_
_entity_poly.entity_id
_entity_poly.type
_entity_poly.pdbx_seq_one_letter_code
_entity_poly.pdbx_strand_id
1 'polypeptide(L)'
;MSTTSSIYSKKGRNGRFFNLNDAIGSEIESYDIGTNALFKVALFTGIAAGSEDISDAFLLVLKNSLNEISKISPYRLVSLLSFPYFSKKFIVSALLEIKNRRSQWLLSQCDASDLSGLDSKSSQFYFTSLEKKMFEEYVATWPNAQNCLEIEFKKVRKRFIITLLKKYFNFILFWCLILLAIYIGLHITSQENSLTMWEQLRGWINFVFQRLR
;
A
#
# COMPACT_ATOMS: atom_id res chain seq x y z
N MET A 1 16.29 36.09 -11.57
CA MET A 1 16.48 34.64 -11.35
C MET A 1 15.37 34.15 -10.43
N SER A 2 14.33 33.53 -11.01
CA SER A 2 13.19 32.99 -10.27
C SER A 2 13.46 31.54 -9.86
N THR A 3 13.41 31.29 -8.56
CA THR A 3 13.49 29.96 -7.94
C THR A 3 12.14 29.25 -8.03
N THR A 4 11.81 28.68 -9.18
CA THR A 4 10.68 27.74 -9.34
C THR A 4 11.13 26.31 -9.09
N SER A 5 11.35 25.95 -7.82
CA SER A 5 11.53 24.56 -7.42
C SER A 5 10.29 24.02 -6.67
N SER A 6 9.63 23.05 -7.31
CA SER A 6 9.01 21.87 -6.66
C SER A 6 7.65 21.95 -5.94
N ILE A 7 6.73 22.85 -6.30
CA ILE A 7 5.33 22.78 -5.77
C ILE A 7 4.50 21.62 -6.41
N TYR A 8 4.96 21.04 -7.53
CA TYR A 8 4.20 20.05 -8.31
C TYR A 8 4.12 18.62 -7.73
N SER A 9 4.83 18.28 -6.65
CA SER A 9 4.91 16.88 -6.18
C SER A 9 3.82 16.47 -5.17
N LYS A 10 3.32 17.39 -4.35
CA LYS A 10 2.34 17.07 -3.28
C LYS A 10 0.89 17.23 -3.72
N LYS A 11 0.59 18.18 -4.62
CA LYS A 11 -0.79 18.45 -5.08
C LYS A 11 -1.37 17.30 -5.92
N GLY A 12 -0.56 16.67 -6.76
CA GLY A 12 -0.99 15.53 -7.59
C GLY A 12 -1.34 14.26 -6.81
N ARG A 13 -0.74 14.01 -5.65
CA ARG A 13 -1.01 12.80 -4.85
C ARG A 13 -2.31 12.88 -4.06
N ASN A 14 -2.64 14.05 -3.51
CA ASN A 14 -3.90 14.23 -2.79
C ASN A 14 -5.11 14.24 -3.75
N GLY A 15 -4.98 14.88 -4.93
CA GLY A 15 -6.02 14.81 -5.96
C GLY A 15 -6.24 13.39 -6.51
N ARG A 16 -5.18 12.58 -6.60
CA ARG A 16 -5.29 11.17 -7.00
C ARG A 16 -6.06 10.33 -5.98
N PHE A 17 -5.90 10.60 -4.69
CA PHE A 17 -6.63 9.88 -3.63
C PHE A 17 -8.13 10.23 -3.67
N PHE A 18 -8.46 11.52 -3.80
CA PHE A 18 -9.86 11.96 -3.95
C PHE A 18 -10.54 11.34 -5.17
N ASN A 19 -9.89 11.34 -6.35
CA ASN A 19 -10.45 10.71 -7.56
C ASN A 19 -10.54 9.18 -7.49
N LEU A 20 -9.82 8.53 -6.56
CA LEU A 20 -9.85 7.08 -6.38
C LEU A 20 -10.88 6.65 -5.34
N ASN A 21 -11.29 7.54 -4.43
CA ASN A 21 -12.40 7.25 -3.52
C ASN A 21 -13.70 7.01 -4.30
N ASP A 22 -13.94 7.79 -5.36
CA ASP A 22 -15.08 7.58 -6.26
C ASP A 22 -15.07 6.20 -6.95
N ALA A 23 -13.91 5.53 -6.99
CA ALA A 23 -13.80 4.19 -7.58
C ALA A 23 -14.45 3.11 -6.71
N ILE A 24 -14.64 3.37 -5.40
CA ILE A 24 -15.23 2.40 -4.46
C ILE A 24 -16.65 2.05 -4.89
N GLY A 25 -17.45 3.02 -5.34
CA GLY A 25 -18.85 2.78 -5.68
C GLY A 25 -19.71 2.61 -4.42
N SER A 26 -20.43 1.49 -4.29
CA SER A 26 -21.24 1.19 -3.10
C SER A 26 -20.39 0.92 -1.85
N GLU A 27 -20.86 1.31 -0.68
CA GLU A 27 -20.13 1.08 0.59
C GLU A 27 -21.07 0.47 1.63
N ILE A 28 -20.48 -0.25 2.58
CA ILE A 28 -21.16 -0.61 3.83
C ILE A 28 -20.77 0.44 4.86
N GLU A 29 -21.77 1.17 5.37
CA GLU A 29 -21.58 2.34 6.24
C GLU A 29 -20.86 2.02 7.56
N SER A 30 -20.95 0.78 8.04
CA SER A 30 -20.29 0.35 9.28
C SER A 30 -18.77 0.20 9.13
N TYR A 31 -18.23 0.24 7.90
CA TYR A 31 -16.81 0.03 7.64
C TYR A 31 -16.15 1.29 7.09
N ASP A 32 -14.87 1.47 7.40
CA ASP A 32 -14.09 2.55 6.80
C ASP A 32 -13.78 2.25 5.32
N ILE A 33 -13.42 3.31 4.60
CA ILE A 33 -13.03 3.28 3.18
C ILE A 33 -11.97 2.18 2.90
N GLY A 34 -11.01 2.00 3.81
CA GLY A 34 -9.97 0.99 3.67
C GLY A 34 -10.57 -0.42 3.68
N THR A 35 -11.36 -0.74 4.69
CA THR A 35 -12.02 -2.04 4.85
C THR A 35 -12.97 -2.34 3.67
N ASN A 36 -13.77 -1.36 3.24
CA ASN A 36 -14.63 -1.49 2.05
C ASN A 36 -13.81 -1.83 0.80
N ALA A 37 -12.69 -1.13 0.57
CA ALA A 37 -11.82 -1.40 -0.58
C ALA A 37 -11.21 -2.81 -0.53
N LEU A 38 -10.83 -3.30 0.65
CA LEU A 38 -10.27 -4.65 0.81
C LEU A 38 -11.28 -5.75 0.43
N PHE A 39 -12.51 -5.65 0.94
CA PHE A 39 -13.54 -6.62 0.61
C PHE A 39 -13.89 -6.60 -0.88
N LYS A 40 -13.96 -5.41 -1.49
CA LYS A 40 -14.24 -5.28 -2.92
C LYS A 40 -13.16 -5.85 -3.81
N VAL A 41 -11.89 -5.65 -3.46
CA VAL A 41 -10.79 -6.32 -4.16
C VAL A 41 -10.99 -7.83 -4.12
N ALA A 42 -11.22 -8.40 -2.93
CA ALA A 42 -11.41 -9.84 -2.78
C ALA A 42 -12.60 -10.36 -3.61
N LEU A 43 -13.74 -9.66 -3.52
CA LEU A 43 -14.95 -9.95 -4.30
C LEU A 43 -14.68 -9.92 -5.81
N PHE A 44 -14.03 -8.88 -6.31
CA PHE A 44 -13.77 -8.71 -7.74
C PHE A 44 -12.68 -9.66 -8.28
N THR A 45 -11.83 -10.18 -7.39
CA THR A 45 -10.91 -11.27 -7.73
C THR A 45 -11.55 -12.66 -7.68
N GLY A 46 -12.83 -12.76 -7.29
CA GLY A 46 -13.56 -14.03 -7.24
C GLY A 46 -13.16 -14.92 -6.07
N ILE A 47 -12.61 -14.36 -5.00
CA ILE A 47 -12.28 -15.12 -3.80
C ILE A 47 -13.55 -15.40 -3.02
N ALA A 48 -13.76 -16.65 -2.61
CA ALA A 48 -14.88 -17.02 -1.77
C ALA A 48 -14.78 -16.35 -0.39
N ALA A 49 -15.90 -15.88 0.13
CA ALA A 49 -15.95 -15.30 1.45
C ALA A 49 -15.51 -16.30 2.53
N GLY A 50 -14.76 -15.82 3.51
CA GLY A 50 -14.16 -16.64 4.56
C GLY A 50 -12.96 -17.50 4.12
N SER A 51 -12.55 -17.47 2.84
CA SER A 51 -11.36 -18.20 2.39
C SER A 51 -10.07 -17.55 2.88
N GLU A 52 -9.09 -18.39 3.23
CA GLU A 52 -7.71 -17.97 3.53
C GLU A 52 -6.99 -17.41 2.28
N ASP A 53 -7.49 -17.68 1.08
CA ASP A 53 -6.91 -17.22 -0.19
C ASP A 53 -6.92 -15.70 -0.33
N ILE A 54 -7.70 -14.99 0.50
CA ILE A 54 -7.73 -13.53 0.54
C ILE A 54 -6.33 -12.93 0.76
N SER A 55 -5.47 -13.64 1.50
CA SER A 55 -4.06 -13.29 1.68
C SER A 55 -3.31 -13.21 0.33
N ASP A 56 -3.61 -14.09 -0.61
CA ASP A 56 -2.93 -14.15 -1.89
C ASP A 56 -3.43 -13.08 -2.87
N ALA A 57 -4.73 -12.73 -2.85
CA ALA A 57 -5.21 -11.54 -3.57
C ALA A 57 -4.56 -10.26 -3.04
N PHE A 58 -4.49 -10.11 -1.72
CA PHE A 58 -3.83 -8.95 -1.12
C PHE A 58 -2.36 -8.88 -1.49
N LEU A 59 -1.67 -10.03 -1.49
CA LEU A 59 -0.28 -10.11 -1.92
C LEU A 59 -0.12 -9.80 -3.42
N LEU A 60 -1.09 -10.14 -4.26
CA LEU A 60 -1.13 -9.77 -5.68
C LEU A 60 -1.29 -8.26 -5.87
N VAL A 61 -2.25 -7.63 -5.18
CA VAL A 61 -2.41 -6.16 -5.18
C VAL A 61 -1.10 -5.49 -4.73
N LEU A 62 -0.46 -6.05 -3.70
CA LEU A 62 0.81 -5.55 -3.22
C LEU A 62 1.92 -5.66 -4.27
N LYS A 63 2.04 -6.80 -4.95
CA LYS A 63 3.02 -7.00 -6.03
C LYS A 63 2.78 -6.02 -7.19
N ASN A 64 1.54 -5.86 -7.62
CA ASN A 64 1.16 -4.90 -8.67
C ASN A 64 1.57 -3.48 -8.28
N SER A 65 1.27 -3.08 -7.03
CA SER A 65 1.65 -1.76 -6.51
C SER A 65 3.16 -1.50 -6.54
N LEU A 66 3.97 -2.54 -6.34
CA LEU A 66 5.43 -2.42 -6.31
C LEU A 66 6.03 -2.43 -7.71
N ASN A 67 5.44 -3.19 -8.64
CA ASN A 67 5.87 -3.23 -10.03
C ASN A 67 5.68 -1.87 -10.73
N GLU A 68 4.62 -1.12 -10.39
CA GLU A 68 4.44 0.25 -10.88
C GLU A 68 5.50 1.23 -10.33
N ILE A 69 6.19 0.87 -9.24
CA ILE A 69 7.20 1.72 -8.61
C ILE A 69 8.57 1.36 -9.19
N SER A 70 8.86 1.92 -10.35
CA SER A 70 10.10 1.70 -11.13
C SER A 70 11.42 2.11 -10.45
N LYS A 71 11.39 2.72 -9.26
CA LYS A 71 12.60 3.10 -8.51
C LYS A 71 12.50 2.70 -7.04
N ILE A 72 13.28 1.72 -6.63
CA ILE A 72 13.51 1.40 -5.22
C ILE A 72 14.40 2.51 -4.65
N SER A 73 13.95 3.17 -3.58
CA SER A 73 14.77 4.12 -2.83
C SER A 73 14.73 3.80 -1.33
N PRO A 74 15.76 4.15 -0.55
CA PRO A 74 15.79 3.90 0.89
C PRO A 74 14.57 4.48 1.61
N TYR A 75 14.17 5.71 1.25
CA TYR A 75 12.95 6.35 1.76
C TYR A 75 11.67 5.54 1.45
N ARG A 76 11.61 4.89 0.28
CA ARG A 76 10.45 4.06 -0.10
C ARG A 76 10.45 2.73 0.66
N LEU A 77 11.61 2.13 0.89
CA LEU A 77 11.75 0.95 1.75
C LEU A 77 11.28 1.24 3.19
N VAL A 78 11.75 2.34 3.79
CA VAL A 78 11.33 2.77 5.13
C VAL A 78 9.82 3.05 5.19
N SER A 79 9.24 3.64 4.13
CA SER A 79 7.80 3.87 4.06
C SER A 79 6.94 2.60 3.99
N LEU A 80 7.51 1.48 3.54
CA LEU A 80 6.83 0.18 3.51
C LEU A 80 6.98 -0.59 4.83
N LEU A 81 8.00 -0.27 5.62
CA LEU A 81 8.21 -0.84 6.95
C LEU A 81 7.25 -0.26 7.98
N SER A 82 6.86 1.01 7.84
CA SER A 82 5.90 1.65 8.76
C SER A 82 4.46 1.20 8.49
N PHE A 83 3.75 0.69 9.51
CA PHE A 83 2.39 0.16 9.36
C PHE A 83 1.37 1.17 8.82
N PRO A 84 1.28 2.41 9.34
CA PRO A 84 0.31 3.39 8.82
C PRO A 84 0.56 3.77 7.36
N TYR A 85 1.83 3.90 6.97
CA TYR A 85 2.20 4.23 5.59
C TYR A 85 1.98 3.04 4.64
N PHE A 86 2.26 1.83 5.10
CA PHE A 86 1.97 0.59 4.38
C PHE A 86 0.47 0.46 4.12
N SER A 87 -0.36 0.60 5.17
CA SER A 87 -1.83 0.58 5.06
C SER A 87 -2.34 1.61 4.07
N LYS A 88 -1.92 2.87 4.20
CA LYS A 88 -2.33 3.93 3.29
C LYS A 88 -1.97 3.65 1.83
N LYS A 89 -0.75 3.18 1.56
CA LYS A 89 -0.33 2.84 0.19
C LYS A 89 -1.08 1.63 -0.35
N PHE A 90 -1.30 0.64 0.49
CA PHE A 90 -2.04 -0.56 0.11
C PHE A 90 -3.47 -0.23 -0.31
N ILE A 91 -4.16 0.62 0.47
CA ILE A 91 -5.52 1.08 0.15
C ILE A 91 -5.53 1.78 -1.21
N VAL A 92 -4.58 2.67 -1.52
CA VAL A 92 -4.50 3.32 -2.84
C VAL A 92 -4.40 2.29 -3.97
N SER A 93 -3.59 1.25 -3.78
CA SER A 93 -3.43 0.19 -4.77
C SER A 93 -4.66 -0.68 -4.90
N ALA A 94 -5.35 -0.96 -3.79
CA ALA A 94 -6.65 -1.64 -3.80
C ALA A 94 -7.69 -0.85 -4.60
N LEU A 95 -7.78 0.47 -4.40
CA LEU A 95 -8.69 1.35 -5.15
C LEU A 95 -8.41 1.37 -6.65
N LEU A 96 -7.13 1.34 -7.05
CA LEU A 96 -6.74 1.22 -8.44
C LEU A 96 -7.16 -0.12 -9.04
N GLU A 97 -6.96 -1.21 -8.29
CA GLU A 97 -7.36 -2.55 -8.72
C GLU A 97 -8.88 -2.65 -8.89
N ILE A 98 -9.66 -2.09 -7.95
CA ILE A 98 -11.12 -1.96 -8.03
C ILE A 98 -11.49 -1.23 -9.31
N LYS A 99 -10.91 -0.05 -9.56
CA LYS A 99 -11.20 0.75 -10.75
C LYS A 99 -10.97 -0.03 -12.05
N ASN A 100 -9.92 -0.85 -12.09
CA ASN A 100 -9.56 -1.63 -13.27
C ASN A 100 -10.48 -2.85 -13.48
N ARG A 101 -10.99 -3.46 -12.41
CA ARG A 101 -11.79 -4.70 -12.49
C ARG A 101 -13.29 -4.50 -12.47
N ARG A 102 -13.78 -3.42 -11.85
CA ARG A 102 -15.20 -3.19 -11.53
C ARG A 102 -16.11 -3.40 -12.73
N SER A 103 -15.83 -2.77 -13.87
CA SER A 103 -16.68 -2.86 -15.06
C SER A 103 -16.75 -4.28 -15.62
N GLN A 104 -15.62 -4.97 -15.72
CA GLN A 104 -15.58 -6.35 -16.24
C GLN A 104 -16.28 -7.32 -15.28
N TRP A 105 -16.11 -7.14 -13.98
CA TRP A 105 -16.78 -7.94 -12.97
C TRP A 105 -18.30 -7.71 -13.00
N LEU A 106 -18.76 -6.46 -13.06
CA LEU A 106 -20.20 -6.16 -13.15
C LEU A 106 -20.85 -6.76 -14.40
N LEU A 107 -20.14 -6.73 -15.54
CA LEU A 107 -20.61 -7.36 -16.78
C LEU A 107 -20.60 -8.89 -16.71
N SER A 108 -19.81 -9.52 -15.83
CA SER A 108 -19.85 -10.97 -15.65
C SER A 108 -20.95 -11.43 -14.68
N GLN A 109 -21.43 -10.52 -13.83
CA GLN A 109 -22.51 -10.81 -12.87
C GLN A 109 -23.90 -10.38 -13.37
N CYS A 110 -23.99 -9.61 -14.46
CA CYS A 110 -25.27 -9.14 -14.96
C CYS A 110 -26.05 -10.24 -15.69
N ASP A 111 -27.37 -10.21 -15.55
CA ASP A 111 -28.26 -10.97 -16.42
C ASP A 111 -28.49 -10.21 -17.72
N ALA A 112 -28.26 -10.86 -18.86
CA ALA A 112 -28.43 -10.26 -20.17
C ALA A 112 -29.91 -9.93 -20.47
N SER A 113 -30.86 -10.65 -19.88
CA SER A 113 -32.29 -10.36 -20.05
C SER A 113 -32.69 -9.04 -19.40
N ASP A 114 -32.10 -8.71 -18.25
CA ASP A 114 -32.42 -7.51 -17.46
C ASP A 114 -31.92 -6.22 -18.14
N LEU A 115 -30.91 -6.33 -19.01
CA LEU A 115 -30.32 -5.21 -19.72
C LEU A 115 -31.09 -4.83 -21.00
N SER A 116 -31.91 -5.75 -21.52
CA SER A 116 -32.65 -5.51 -22.76
C SER A 116 -33.74 -4.47 -22.54
N GLY A 117 -33.57 -3.29 -23.15
CA GLY A 117 -34.55 -2.19 -23.10
C GLY A 117 -34.33 -1.16 -21.98
N LEU A 118 -33.24 -1.24 -21.21
CA LEU A 118 -32.89 -0.18 -20.26
C LEU A 118 -32.24 1.01 -20.98
N ASP A 119 -32.62 2.23 -20.58
CA ASP A 119 -31.88 3.43 -20.96
C ASP A 119 -30.58 3.56 -20.16
N SER A 120 -29.74 4.53 -20.51
CA SER A 120 -28.42 4.71 -19.86
C SER A 120 -28.52 4.98 -18.36
N LYS A 121 -29.56 5.70 -17.92
CA LYS A 121 -29.80 6.04 -16.52
C LYS A 121 -30.26 4.82 -15.72
N SER A 122 -31.18 4.03 -16.27
CA SER A 122 -31.68 2.80 -15.63
C SER A 122 -30.60 1.71 -15.58
N SER A 123 -29.73 1.64 -16.60
CA SER A 123 -28.56 0.77 -16.59
C SER A 123 -27.58 1.12 -15.47
N GLN A 124 -27.31 2.41 -15.25
CA GLN A 124 -26.45 2.85 -14.15
C GLN A 124 -27.03 2.50 -12.78
N PHE A 125 -28.36 2.67 -12.60
CA PHE A 125 -29.05 2.28 -11.37
C PHE A 125 -28.98 0.76 -11.14
N TYR A 126 -29.23 -0.04 -12.19
CA TYR A 126 -29.13 -1.50 -12.15
C TYR A 126 -27.76 -1.95 -11.65
N PHE A 127 -26.67 -1.51 -12.30
CA PHE A 127 -25.32 -1.91 -11.90
C PHE A 127 -24.95 -1.46 -10.49
N THR A 128 -25.42 -0.28 -10.05
CA THR A 128 -25.19 0.20 -8.68
C THR A 128 -25.91 -0.68 -7.66
N SER A 129 -27.16 -1.06 -7.92
CA SER A 129 -27.93 -1.95 -7.06
C SER A 129 -27.38 -3.37 -7.03
N LEU A 130 -26.97 -3.90 -8.19
CA LEU A 130 -26.32 -5.20 -8.31
C LEU A 130 -25.04 -5.23 -7.47
N GLU A 131 -24.18 -4.22 -7.63
CA GLU A 131 -22.94 -4.10 -6.87
C GLU A 131 -23.20 -4.05 -5.36
N LYS A 132 -24.17 -3.24 -4.93
CA LYS A 132 -24.53 -3.12 -3.51
C LYS A 132 -25.01 -4.45 -2.95
N LYS A 133 -25.95 -5.11 -3.63
CA LYS A 133 -26.52 -6.40 -3.20
C LYS A 133 -25.44 -7.47 -3.06
N MET A 134 -24.64 -7.68 -4.10
CA MET A 134 -23.57 -8.69 -4.10
C MET A 134 -22.51 -8.39 -3.04
N PHE A 135 -22.22 -7.12 -2.81
CA PHE A 135 -21.26 -6.70 -1.79
C PHE A 135 -21.77 -6.96 -0.36
N GLU A 136 -23.04 -6.63 -0.08
CA GLU A 136 -23.67 -6.92 1.20
C GLU A 136 -23.74 -8.42 1.48
N GLU A 137 -24.14 -9.22 0.50
CA GLU A 137 -24.17 -10.69 0.59
C GLU A 137 -22.76 -11.25 0.85
N TYR A 138 -21.76 -10.74 0.14
CA TYR A 138 -20.37 -11.15 0.33
C TYR A 138 -19.87 -10.84 1.74
N VAL A 139 -20.16 -9.67 2.29
CA VAL A 139 -19.64 -9.31 3.62
C VAL A 139 -20.41 -10.00 4.75
N ALA A 140 -21.71 -10.25 4.58
CA ALA A 140 -22.54 -10.96 5.56
C ALA A 140 -22.03 -12.38 5.85
N THR A 141 -21.31 -13.00 4.92
CA THR A 141 -20.74 -14.34 5.10
C THR A 141 -19.41 -14.36 5.86
N TRP A 142 -18.83 -13.21 6.20
CA TRP A 142 -17.62 -13.13 7.01
C TRP A 142 -17.95 -13.01 8.51
N PRO A 143 -17.61 -14.02 9.34
CA PRO A 143 -17.74 -13.88 10.78
C PRO A 143 -16.71 -12.86 11.28
N ASN A 144 -17.19 -11.76 11.87
CA ASN A 144 -16.33 -10.70 12.42
C ASN A 144 -15.34 -10.12 11.38
N ALA A 145 -15.91 -9.71 10.25
CA ALA A 145 -15.24 -9.34 9.00
C ALA A 145 -14.02 -8.41 9.18
N GLN A 146 -14.14 -7.38 10.04
CA GLN A 146 -13.07 -6.40 10.28
C GLN A 146 -11.83 -7.03 10.93
N ASN A 147 -12.02 -7.91 11.92
CA ASN A 147 -10.92 -8.57 12.61
C ASN A 147 -10.22 -9.59 11.68
N CYS A 148 -10.99 -10.35 10.90
CA CYS A 148 -10.45 -11.27 9.89
C CYS A 148 -9.54 -10.54 8.89
N LEU A 149 -10.00 -9.40 8.34
CA LEU A 149 -9.20 -8.60 7.43
C LEU A 149 -7.92 -8.06 8.07
N GLU A 150 -7.99 -7.60 9.31
CA GLU A 150 -6.80 -7.07 10.00
C GLU A 150 -5.74 -8.16 10.20
N ILE A 151 -6.16 -9.38 10.56
CA ILE A 151 -5.28 -10.54 10.71
C ILE A 151 -4.61 -10.87 9.37
N GLU A 152 -5.39 -10.97 8.30
CA GLU A 152 -4.87 -11.26 6.96
C GLU A 152 -3.93 -10.16 6.47
N PHE A 153 -4.26 -8.90 6.73
CA PHE A 153 -3.40 -7.77 6.41
C PHE A 153 -2.06 -7.82 7.15
N LYS A 154 -2.06 -8.18 8.44
CA LYS A 154 -0.82 -8.41 9.22
C LYS A 154 -0.01 -9.58 8.67
N LYS A 155 -0.65 -10.68 8.28
CA LYS A 155 0.00 -11.86 7.65
C LYS A 155 0.68 -11.46 6.34
N VAL A 156 -0.02 -10.76 5.45
CA VAL A 156 0.50 -10.28 4.16
C VAL A 156 1.68 -9.36 4.36
N ARG A 157 1.59 -8.39 5.28
CA ARG A 157 2.71 -7.49 5.62
C ARG A 157 3.92 -8.27 6.10
N LYS A 158 3.74 -9.24 7.01
CA LYS A 158 4.84 -10.09 7.51
C LYS A 158 5.50 -10.87 6.37
N ARG A 159 4.70 -11.54 5.52
CA ARG A 159 5.17 -12.31 4.36
C ARG A 159 5.94 -11.41 3.38
N PHE A 160 5.44 -10.20 3.15
CA PHE A 160 6.10 -9.20 2.32
C PHE A 160 7.45 -8.76 2.90
N ILE A 161 7.50 -8.38 4.19
CA ILE A 161 8.75 -7.97 4.85
C ILE A 161 9.79 -9.08 4.77
N ILE A 162 9.40 -10.34 5.05
CA ILE A 162 10.31 -11.49 4.95
C ILE A 162 10.85 -11.64 3.52
N THR A 163 9.98 -11.55 2.51
CA THR A 163 10.38 -11.65 1.10
C THR A 163 11.34 -10.52 0.72
N LEU A 164 11.09 -9.32 1.22
CA LEU A 164 11.91 -8.15 0.95
C LEU A 164 13.29 -8.27 1.62
N LEU A 165 13.33 -8.68 2.90
CA LEU A 165 14.57 -8.95 3.63
C LEU A 165 15.41 -10.02 2.92
N LYS A 166 14.78 -11.10 2.45
CA LYS A 166 15.48 -12.15 1.68
C LYS A 166 16.04 -11.60 0.37
N LYS A 167 15.23 -10.85 -0.40
CA LYS A 167 15.64 -10.31 -1.70
C LYS A 167 16.81 -9.32 -1.59
N TYR A 168 16.82 -8.49 -0.55
CA TYR A 168 17.84 -7.45 -0.36
C TYR A 168 18.83 -7.81 0.76
N PHE A 169 18.93 -9.09 1.14
CA PHE A 169 19.75 -9.53 2.27
C PHE A 169 21.20 -9.06 2.15
N ASN A 170 21.84 -9.30 0.99
CA ASN A 170 23.23 -8.90 0.75
C ASN A 170 23.42 -7.38 0.82
N PHE A 171 22.45 -6.61 0.31
CA PHE A 171 22.50 -5.15 0.37
C PHE A 171 22.37 -4.64 1.82
N ILE A 172 21.45 -5.21 2.59
CA ILE A 172 21.28 -4.87 4.01
C ILE A 172 22.54 -5.24 4.79
N LEU A 173 23.07 -6.45 4.57
CA LEU A 173 24.30 -6.92 5.19
C LEU A 173 25.47 -5.99 4.90
N PHE A 174 25.64 -5.56 3.65
CA PHE A 174 26.66 -4.61 3.24
C PHE A 174 26.59 -3.29 4.03
N TRP A 175 25.40 -2.70 4.17
CA TRP A 175 25.23 -1.48 4.96
C TRP A 175 25.42 -1.71 6.46
N CYS A 176 25.00 -2.87 6.99
CA CYS A 176 25.29 -3.23 8.38
C CYS A 176 26.80 -3.33 8.63
N LEU A 177 27.57 -3.88 7.69
CA LEU A 177 29.03 -3.94 7.78
C LEU A 177 29.66 -2.55 7.71
N ILE A 178 29.17 -1.65 6.86
CA ILE A 178 29.63 -0.25 6.83
C ILE A 178 29.38 0.44 8.17
N LEU A 179 28.17 0.33 8.71
CA LEU A 179 27.82 0.94 9.99
C LEU A 179 28.65 0.36 11.15
N LEU A 180 28.90 -0.95 11.12
CA LEU A 180 29.76 -1.61 12.10
C LEU A 180 31.21 -1.11 12.00
N ALA A 181 31.75 -0.96 10.79
CA ALA A 181 33.10 -0.43 10.59
C ALA A 181 33.23 1.02 11.08
N ILE A 182 32.23 1.87 10.80
CA ILE A 182 32.18 3.25 11.31
C ILE A 182 32.11 3.24 12.85
N TYR A 183 31.26 2.39 13.43
CA TYR A 183 31.12 2.28 14.88
C TYR A 183 32.43 1.83 15.55
N ILE A 184 33.08 0.79 15.02
CA ILE A 184 34.37 0.31 15.54
C ILE A 184 35.43 1.40 15.43
N GLY A 185 35.50 2.09 14.28
CA GLY A 185 36.44 3.21 14.08
C GLY A 185 36.23 4.32 15.11
N LEU A 186 34.98 4.74 15.33
CA LEU A 186 34.62 5.74 16.34
C LEU A 186 34.91 5.25 17.77
N HIS A 187 34.76 3.94 18.02
CA HIS A 187 35.02 3.36 19.33
C HIS A 187 36.49 3.45 19.67
N ILE A 188 37.36 3.01 18.76
CA ILE A 188 38.81 3.08 18.92
C ILE A 188 39.23 4.55 19.13
N THR A 189 38.76 5.48 18.30
CA THR A 189 39.12 6.89 18.43
C THR A 189 38.56 7.56 19.69
N SER A 190 37.45 7.07 20.26
CA SER A 190 36.92 7.57 21.54
C SER A 190 37.65 7.01 22.76
N GLN A 191 38.32 5.87 22.63
CA GLN A 191 39.20 5.35 23.69
C GLN A 191 40.56 6.05 23.69
N GLU A 192 41.03 6.53 22.53
CA GLU A 192 42.31 7.23 22.40
C GLU A 192 42.21 8.75 22.59
N ASN A 193 41.05 9.37 22.36
CA ASN A 193 40.83 10.81 22.56
C ASN A 193 39.82 11.09 23.67
N SER A 194 39.92 12.26 24.30
CA SER A 194 38.97 12.71 25.34
C SER A 194 37.55 13.04 24.82
N LEU A 195 37.33 12.96 23.51
CA LEU A 195 36.05 13.24 22.86
C LEU A 195 35.14 12.02 22.89
N THR A 196 33.89 12.23 23.27
CA THR A 196 32.88 11.17 23.27
C THR A 196 32.51 10.76 21.83
N MET A 197 32.10 9.50 21.65
CA MET A 197 31.61 8.96 20.36
C MET A 197 30.59 9.88 19.67
N TRP A 198 29.69 10.49 20.46
CA TRP A 198 28.65 11.39 19.95
C TRP A 198 29.22 12.68 19.38
N GLU A 199 30.23 13.28 20.02
CA GLU A 199 30.89 14.49 19.52
C GLU A 199 31.65 14.22 18.22
N GLN A 200 32.31 13.07 18.12
CA GLN A 200 33.01 12.64 16.91
C GLN A 200 32.03 12.42 15.74
N LEU A 201 30.89 11.75 16.00
CA LEU A 201 29.86 11.51 14.99
C LEU A 201 29.18 12.81 14.53
N ARG A 202 28.94 13.76 15.45
CA ARG A 202 28.42 15.10 15.12
C ARG A 202 29.42 15.90 14.29
N GLY A 203 30.71 15.82 14.61
CA GLY A 203 31.79 16.41 13.82
C GLY A 203 31.85 15.86 12.41
N TRP A 204 31.73 14.53 12.27
CA TRP A 204 31.74 13.84 10.97
C TRP A 204 30.55 14.25 10.10
N ILE A 205 29.35 14.31 10.68
CA ILE A 205 28.13 14.78 9.98
C ILE A 205 28.32 16.22 9.52
N ASN A 206 28.79 17.12 10.39
CA ASN A 206 29.04 18.52 10.02
C ASN A 206 30.07 18.67 8.90
N PHE A 207 31.15 17.88 8.93
CA PHE A 207 32.16 17.87 7.88
C PHE A 207 31.59 17.41 6.52
N VAL A 208 30.81 16.35 6.51
CA VAL A 208 30.15 15.85 5.28
C VAL A 208 29.15 16.86 4.74
N PHE A 209 28.34 17.48 5.60
CA PHE A 209 27.39 18.52 5.20
C PHE A 209 28.07 19.79 4.68
N GLN A 210 29.23 20.16 5.22
CA GLN A 210 30.02 21.29 4.71
C GLN A 210 30.61 21.02 3.32
N ARG A 211 31.01 19.78 3.02
CA ARG A 211 31.55 19.40 1.69
C ARG A 211 30.51 19.22 0.60
N LEU A 212 29.25 19.01 0.97
CA LEU A 212 28.13 18.85 0.03
C LEU A 212 27.47 20.18 -0.37
N ARG A 213 27.92 21.30 0.21
CA ARG A 213 27.44 22.66 -0.08
C ARG A 213 28.47 23.40 -0.93
#